data_AF-A0A7K6TGH6-F1
#
_entry.id   AF-A0A7K6TGH6-F1
#
_cell.length_a   1.000
_cell.length_b   1.000
_cell.length_c   1.000
_cell.angle_alpha   90.00
_cell.angle_beta   90.00
_cell.angle_gamma   90.00
#
_symmetry.space_group_name_H-M   'P 1'
#
loop_
_entity.id
_entity.type
_entity.pdbx_description
1 polymer ?
#
loop_
_entity_poly.entity_id
_entity_poly.type
_entity_poly.pdbx_seq_one_letter_code
_entity_poly.pdbx_strand_id
1 'polypeptide(L)'
;EPVPADEDEDDEDKEGDEGDLAGRFLRLEQEQDAELRALPPFGAPVTHVYRPLQYAWRPHRRFVRRYLRTPKRVLFLGMNPGPFGMAQTGVPFGEVWHVREWLRVTGAVTKPPGEHPKRPVLGLSCRRAEVS
;
A
#
# COMPACT_ATOMS: atom_id res chain seq x y z
N GLU A 1 -0.58 26.39 -22.06
CA GLU A 1 -1.53 26.53 -20.94
C GLU A 1 -1.03 25.69 -19.79
N PRO A 2 -1.03 26.19 -18.54
CA PRO A 2 -0.66 25.35 -17.41
C PRO A 2 -1.82 24.39 -17.12
N VAL A 3 -1.50 23.10 -17.02
CA VAL A 3 -2.40 22.05 -16.53
C VAL A 3 -2.76 22.40 -15.09
N PRO A 4 -4.05 22.36 -14.69
CA PRO A 4 -4.39 22.65 -13.31
C PRO A 4 -3.74 21.59 -12.42
N ALA A 5 -3.09 22.04 -11.35
CA ALA A 5 -2.67 21.18 -10.28
C ALA A 5 -3.90 20.42 -9.78
N ASP A 6 -3.79 19.10 -9.65
CA ASP A 6 -4.81 18.26 -9.02
C ASP A 6 -5.13 18.90 -7.65
N GLU A 7 -6.25 19.63 -7.61
CA GLU A 7 -6.82 20.15 -6.39
C GLU A 7 -7.10 18.94 -5.51
N ASP A 8 -6.61 19.03 -4.28
CA ASP A 8 -6.82 18.05 -3.24
C ASP A 8 -8.31 17.67 -3.17
N GLU A 9 -8.67 16.53 -3.78
CA GLU A 9 -9.90 15.77 -3.47
C GLU A 9 -9.75 15.18 -2.06
N ASP A 10 -9.54 16.05 -1.06
CA ASP A 10 -9.50 15.71 0.36
C ASP A 10 -10.89 15.83 1.01
N ASP A 11 -11.97 16.03 0.23
CA ASP A 11 -13.32 16.32 0.75
C ASP A 11 -14.44 15.34 0.34
N GLU A 12 -14.18 14.24 -0.38
CA GLU A 12 -15.23 13.23 -0.71
C GLU A 12 -15.20 11.94 0.13
N ASP A 13 -14.24 11.79 1.04
CA ASP A 13 -14.25 10.70 2.03
C ASP A 13 -15.04 11.11 3.28
N LYS A 14 -16.27 11.60 3.10
CA LYS A 14 -17.27 11.56 4.18
C LYS A 14 -17.43 10.10 4.56
N GLU A 15 -16.82 9.70 5.69
CA GLU A 15 -17.21 8.60 6.58
C GLU A 15 -18.05 7.53 5.87
N GLY A 16 -17.48 6.95 4.81
CA GLY A 16 -18.13 5.93 4.00
C GLY A 16 -18.12 4.66 4.81
N ASP A 17 -19.11 4.57 5.70
CA ASP A 17 -19.49 3.49 6.58
C ASP A 17 -18.33 2.56 6.97
N GLU A 18 -17.82 2.74 8.18
CA GLU A 18 -16.95 1.76 8.85
C GLU A 18 -17.53 0.33 8.85
N GLY A 19 -18.81 0.15 8.54
CA GLY A 19 -19.49 -1.13 8.32
C GLY A 19 -19.41 -1.73 6.91
N ASP A 20 -18.97 -0.99 5.88
CA ASP A 20 -18.91 -1.52 4.51
C ASP A 20 -17.83 -2.62 4.36
N LEU A 21 -17.84 -3.34 3.23
CA LEU A 21 -16.88 -4.44 3.02
C LEU A 21 -15.43 -3.97 3.01
N ALA A 22 -15.15 -2.81 2.41
CA ALA A 22 -13.80 -2.27 2.29
C ALA A 22 -13.29 -1.76 3.64
N GLY A 23 -14.14 -1.09 4.42
CA GLY A 23 -13.87 -0.65 5.79
C GLY A 23 -13.56 -1.81 6.71
N ARG A 24 -14.35 -2.88 6.67
CA ARG A 24 -14.08 -4.11 7.43
C ARG A 24 -12.76 -4.76 7.02
N PHE A 25 -12.44 -4.81 5.73
CA PHE A 25 -11.16 -5.37 5.25
C PHE A 25 -9.97 -4.55 5.75
N LEU A 26 -10.03 -3.22 5.62
CA LEU A 26 -8.97 -2.32 6.11
C LEU A 26 -8.79 -2.41 7.63
N ARG A 27 -9.88 -2.60 8.39
CA ARG A 27 -9.81 -2.82 9.83
C ARG A 27 -9.09 -4.12 10.17
N LEU A 28 -9.39 -5.21 9.45
CA LEU A 28 -8.68 -6.49 9.61
C LEU A 28 -7.18 -6.35 9.32
N GLU A 29 -6.79 -5.57 8.32
CA GLU A 29 -5.38 -5.30 8.03
C GLU A 29 -4.68 -4.47 9.13
N GLN A 30 -5.39 -3.52 9.73
CA GLN A 30 -4.87 -2.75 10.87
C GLN A 30 -4.72 -3.61 12.13
N GLU A 31 -5.69 -4.49 12.40
CA GLU A 31 -5.62 -5.47 13.49
C GLU A 31 -4.43 -6.43 13.28
N GLN A 32 -4.27 -6.95 12.06
CA GLN A 32 -3.11 -7.77 11.71
C GLN A 32 -1.77 -7.02 11.86
N ASP A 33 -1.66 -5.76 11.42
CA ASP A 33 -0.44 -4.97 11.61
C ASP A 33 -0.12 -4.78 13.10
N ALA A 34 -1.13 -4.57 13.94
CA ALA A 34 -0.95 -4.48 15.39
C ALA A 34 -0.40 -5.78 15.98
N GLU A 35 -0.93 -6.95 15.57
CA GLU A 35 -0.41 -8.25 16.00
C GLU A 35 1.03 -8.48 15.52
N LEU A 36 1.34 -8.16 14.26
CA LEU A 36 2.70 -8.26 13.70
C LEU A 36 3.71 -7.34 14.39
N ARG A 37 3.26 -6.19 14.89
CA ARG A 37 4.10 -5.28 15.69
C ARG A 37 4.33 -5.77 17.11
N ALA A 38 3.42 -6.56 17.66
CA ALA A 38 3.55 -7.13 18.99
C ALA A 38 4.51 -8.34 19.04
N LEU A 39 4.92 -8.87 17.87
CA LEU A 39 5.93 -9.91 17.80
C LEU A 39 7.25 -9.47 18.45
N PRO A 40 7.99 -10.38 19.09
CA PRO A 40 9.32 -10.07 19.62
C PRO A 40 10.25 -9.61 18.47
N PRO A 41 11.28 -8.80 18.77
CA PRO A 41 12.24 -8.37 17.78
C PRO A 41 12.83 -9.55 17.02
N PHE A 42 12.90 -9.43 15.69
CA PHE A 42 13.51 -10.46 14.85
C PHE A 42 15.01 -10.54 15.13
N GLY A 43 15.51 -11.75 15.41
CA GLY A 43 16.93 -12.01 15.55
C GLY A 43 17.65 -12.09 14.19
N ALA A 44 18.98 -12.26 14.24
CA ALA A 44 19.76 -12.53 13.04
C ALA A 44 19.20 -13.74 12.25
N PRO A 45 19.22 -13.71 10.91
CA PRO A 45 19.88 -12.73 10.04
C PRO A 45 19.02 -11.52 9.65
N VAL A 46 17.85 -11.33 10.26
CA VAL A 46 16.96 -10.21 9.93
C VAL A 46 17.54 -8.91 10.46
N THR A 47 17.77 -7.96 9.55
CA THR A 47 18.34 -6.64 9.89
C THR A 47 17.36 -5.49 9.66
N HIS A 48 16.36 -5.68 8.80
CA HIS A 48 15.40 -4.65 8.40
C HIS A 48 14.02 -5.29 8.21
N VAL A 49 12.97 -4.60 8.63
CA VAL A 49 11.58 -5.05 8.48
C VAL A 49 10.75 -3.88 7.94
N TYR A 50 10.22 -4.02 6.74
CA TYR A 50 9.37 -3.01 6.12
C TYR A 50 7.92 -3.42 6.23
N ARG A 51 7.06 -2.46 6.59
CA ARG A 51 5.61 -2.64 6.71
C ARG A 51 4.91 -1.65 5.76
N PRO A 52 4.70 -2.02 4.49
CA PRO A 52 4.11 -1.11 3.50
C PRO A 52 2.73 -0.61 3.89
N LEU A 53 1.96 -1.41 4.66
CA LEU A 53 0.66 -1.00 5.19
C LEU A 53 0.75 0.18 6.18
N GLN A 54 1.94 0.57 6.64
CA GLN A 54 2.13 1.79 7.44
C GLN A 54 2.55 2.96 6.56
N TYR A 55 3.69 2.84 5.87
CA TYR A 55 4.28 3.97 5.14
C TYR A 55 3.65 4.21 3.75
N ALA A 56 2.96 3.22 3.18
CA ALA A 56 2.21 3.32 1.92
C ALA A 56 0.69 3.15 2.14
N TRP A 57 0.20 3.51 3.34
CA TRP A 57 -1.22 3.32 3.70
C TRP A 57 -2.18 4.08 2.79
N ARG A 58 -1.86 5.32 2.41
CA ARG A 58 -2.75 6.15 1.57
C ARG A 58 -3.08 5.48 0.23
N PRO A 59 -2.10 5.10 -0.62
CA PRO A 59 -2.41 4.39 -1.86
C PRO A 59 -3.04 3.02 -1.62
N HIS A 60 -2.64 2.29 -0.58
CA HIS A 60 -3.25 1.01 -0.23
C HIS A 60 -4.75 1.13 0.10
N ARG A 61 -5.13 2.05 0.99
CA ARG A 61 -6.52 2.37 1.34
C ARG A 61 -7.33 2.75 0.11
N ARG A 62 -6.75 3.57 -0.79
CA ARG A 62 -7.39 3.97 -2.06
C ARG A 62 -7.62 2.76 -2.97
N PHE A 63 -6.65 1.85 -3.09
CA PHE A 63 -6.80 0.60 -3.83
C PHE A 63 -7.96 -0.26 -3.27
N VAL A 64 -7.98 -0.51 -1.96
CA VAL A 64 -9.02 -1.35 -1.35
C VAL A 64 -10.40 -0.72 -1.52
N ARG A 65 -10.57 0.58 -1.20
CA ARG A 65 -11.87 1.28 -1.37
C ARG A 65 -12.35 1.30 -2.82
N ARG A 66 -11.44 1.44 -3.78
CA ARG A 66 -11.77 1.44 -5.21
C ARG A 66 -12.22 0.06 -5.71
N TYR A 67 -11.57 -1.01 -5.29
CA TYR A 67 -11.75 -2.34 -5.90
C TYR A 67 -12.54 -3.36 -5.05
N LEU A 68 -12.68 -3.14 -3.73
CA LEU A 68 -13.42 -4.02 -2.81
C LEU A 68 -14.82 -3.50 -2.47
N ARG A 69 -15.55 -2.99 -3.47
CA ARG A 69 -16.92 -2.47 -3.30
C ARG A 69 -17.99 -3.57 -3.14
N THR A 70 -17.65 -4.81 -3.48
CA THR A 70 -18.56 -5.96 -3.48
C THR A 70 -17.83 -7.25 -3.08
N PRO A 71 -18.55 -8.26 -2.55
CA PRO A 71 -17.97 -9.57 -2.25
C PRO A 71 -17.32 -10.20 -3.48
N LYS A 72 -16.19 -10.88 -3.28
CA LYS A 72 -15.44 -11.56 -4.34
C LYS A 72 -15.56 -13.07 -4.19
N ARG A 73 -15.74 -13.77 -5.30
CA ARG A 73 -15.75 -15.24 -5.36
C ARG A 73 -14.35 -15.84 -5.38
N VAL A 74 -13.37 -15.07 -5.85
CA VAL A 74 -11.99 -15.49 -6.04
C VAL A 74 -11.10 -14.48 -5.32
N LEU A 75 -10.12 -14.99 -4.58
CA LEU A 75 -9.06 -14.22 -3.94
C LEU A 75 -7.73 -14.72 -4.50
N PHE A 76 -6.99 -13.82 -5.14
CA PHE A 76 -5.59 -14.08 -5.48
C PHE A 76 -4.72 -13.73 -4.27
N LEU A 77 -3.87 -14.68 -3.85
CA LEU A 77 -3.05 -14.53 -2.64
C LEU A 77 -1.57 -14.75 -3.00
N GLY A 78 -0.77 -13.70 -2.84
CA GLY A 78 0.69 -13.79 -2.89
C GLY A 78 1.30 -14.18 -1.54
N MET A 79 2.63 -14.28 -1.48
CA MET A 79 3.33 -14.55 -0.22
C MET A 79 3.54 -13.29 0.61
N ASN A 80 4.26 -12.29 0.07
CA ASN A 80 4.64 -11.06 0.75
C ASN A 80 5.09 -9.99 -0.26
N PRO A 81 5.20 -8.71 0.15
CA PRO A 81 5.64 -7.62 -0.71
C PRO A 81 7.01 -7.86 -1.35
N GLY A 82 7.08 -7.68 -2.67
CA GLY A 82 8.34 -7.53 -3.39
C GLY A 82 8.92 -6.11 -3.24
N PRO A 83 10.26 -5.94 -3.39
CA PRO A 83 10.94 -4.68 -3.11
C PRO A 83 10.65 -3.56 -4.12
N PHE A 84 10.11 -3.87 -5.31
CA PHE A 84 9.88 -2.87 -6.36
C PHE A 84 8.41 -2.70 -6.74
N GLY A 85 7.50 -3.55 -6.25
CA GLY A 85 6.06 -3.36 -6.35
C GLY A 85 5.46 -2.92 -5.03
N MET A 86 4.85 -3.85 -4.26
CA MET A 86 4.05 -3.49 -3.08
C MET A 86 4.85 -2.72 -2.01
N ALA A 87 6.16 -2.97 -1.84
CA ALA A 87 6.99 -2.18 -0.93
C ALA A 87 7.21 -0.72 -1.38
N GLN A 88 6.89 -0.40 -2.62
CA GLN A 88 6.94 0.96 -3.16
C GLN A 88 5.53 1.58 -3.20
N THR A 89 4.51 0.78 -3.49
CA THR A 89 3.19 1.29 -3.90
C THR A 89 2.08 1.05 -2.89
N GLY A 90 2.27 0.11 -1.95
CA GLY A 90 1.21 -0.37 -1.06
C GLY A 90 0.18 -1.28 -1.74
N VAL A 91 0.28 -1.52 -3.04
CA VAL A 91 -0.68 -2.36 -3.78
C VAL A 91 -0.10 -3.77 -3.99
N PRO A 92 -0.85 -4.86 -3.71
CA PRO A 92 -0.40 -6.23 -3.99
C PRO A 92 -0.02 -6.42 -5.47
N PHE A 93 1.12 -7.06 -5.75
CA PHE A 93 1.69 -7.17 -7.10
C PHE A 93 1.82 -5.80 -7.81
N GLY A 94 1.97 -4.73 -7.03
CA GLY A 94 1.80 -3.37 -7.51
C GLY A 94 3.04 -2.78 -8.14
N GLU A 95 3.41 -3.25 -9.33
CA GLU A 95 4.40 -2.56 -10.18
C GLU A 95 3.93 -1.11 -10.44
N VAL A 96 4.86 -0.17 -10.32
CA VAL A 96 4.56 1.28 -10.22
C VAL A 96 3.78 1.81 -11.41
N TRP A 97 4.17 1.44 -12.63
CA TRP A 97 3.49 1.90 -13.84
C TRP A 97 2.05 1.38 -13.88
N HIS A 98 1.83 0.09 -13.61
CA HIS A 98 0.47 -0.48 -13.58
C HIS A 98 -0.40 0.13 -12.48
N VAL A 99 0.17 0.36 -11.29
CA VAL A 99 -0.55 1.01 -10.18
C VAL A 99 -1.01 2.41 -10.57
N ARG A 100 -0.12 3.22 -11.17
CA ARG A 100 -0.40 4.61 -11.51
C ARG A 100 -1.26 4.75 -12.76
N GLU A 101 -0.92 4.04 -13.83
CA GLU A 101 -1.51 4.25 -15.16
C GLU A 101 -2.72 3.35 -15.43
N TRP A 102 -2.75 2.14 -14.87
CA TRP A 102 -3.85 1.19 -15.11
C TRP A 102 -4.84 1.18 -13.94
N LEU A 103 -4.37 0.96 -12.71
CA LEU A 103 -5.24 0.98 -11.52
C LEU A 103 -5.65 2.39 -11.10
N ARG A 104 -4.94 3.42 -11.58
CA ARG A 104 -5.20 4.83 -11.24
C ARG A 104 -5.22 5.05 -9.73
N VAL A 105 -4.31 4.39 -9.01
CA VAL A 105 -4.13 4.54 -7.58
C VAL A 105 -2.96 5.49 -7.33
N THR A 106 -3.24 6.56 -6.60
CA THR A 106 -2.28 7.58 -6.18
C THR A 106 -2.32 7.75 -4.66
N GLY A 107 -1.30 8.40 -4.11
CA GLY A 107 -1.24 8.69 -2.68
C GLY A 107 0.20 8.85 -2.20
N ALA A 108 0.37 9.56 -1.09
CA ALA A 108 1.68 9.76 -0.49
C ALA A 108 2.23 8.43 0.06
N VAL A 109 3.51 8.18 -0.21
CA VAL A 109 4.29 7.08 0.36
C VAL A 109 5.43 7.68 1.16
N THR A 110 5.48 7.40 2.45
CA THR A 110 6.53 7.85 3.37
C THR A 110 7.65 6.79 3.46
N LYS A 111 8.65 7.03 4.32
CA LYS A 111 9.77 6.11 4.52
C LYS A 111 9.52 5.17 5.69
N PRO A 112 9.93 3.89 5.61
CA PRO A 112 9.96 3.02 6.77
C PRO A 112 11.05 3.45 7.77
N PRO A 113 10.91 3.10 9.06
CA PRO A 113 11.97 3.31 10.03
C PRO A 113 13.18 2.43 9.71
N GLY A 114 14.33 3.04 9.48
CA GLY A 114 15.58 2.33 9.13
C GLY A 114 15.54 1.76 7.71
N GLU A 115 15.86 2.59 6.71
CA GLU A 115 16.01 2.13 5.33
C GLU A 115 17.40 1.51 5.09
N HIS A 116 17.44 0.38 4.39
CA HIS A 116 18.68 -0.22 3.93
C HIS A 116 19.07 0.52 2.64
N PRO A 117 20.32 1.00 2.49
CA PRO A 117 20.72 1.82 1.33
C PRO A 117 20.47 1.17 -0.04
N LYS A 118 20.55 -0.17 -0.13
CA LYS A 118 20.27 -0.94 -1.36
C LYS A 118 18.78 -1.27 -1.61
N ARG A 119 17.88 -0.86 -0.72
CA ARG A 119 16.42 -1.10 -0.81
C ARG A 119 15.65 0.17 -0.39
N PRO A 120 15.88 1.33 -1.03
CA PRO A 120 15.13 2.53 -0.71
C PRO A 120 13.66 2.41 -1.15
N VAL A 121 12.76 3.01 -0.38
CA VAL A 121 11.37 3.26 -0.74
C VAL A 121 11.30 4.61 -1.44
N LEU A 122 11.03 4.59 -2.74
CA LEU A 122 10.89 5.77 -3.60
C LEU A 122 9.43 6.07 -3.96
N GLY A 123 8.50 5.26 -3.44
CA GLY A 123 7.07 5.44 -3.69
C GLY A 123 6.68 5.20 -5.16
N LEU A 124 5.65 5.91 -5.60
CA LEU A 124 5.18 5.92 -6.99
C LEU A 124 6.16 6.59 -7.98
N SER A 125 7.32 7.04 -7.50
CA SER A 125 8.43 7.54 -8.33
C SER A 125 9.53 6.50 -8.56
N CYS A 126 9.40 5.29 -8.00
CA CYS A 126 10.35 4.21 -8.26
C CYS A 126 10.39 3.86 -9.76
N ARG A 127 11.59 3.88 -10.35
CA ARG A 127 11.81 3.61 -11.79
C ARG A 127 12.12 2.14 -12.10
N ARG A 128 12.24 1.31 -11.07
CA ARG A 128 12.53 -0.13 -11.23
C ARG A 128 11.20 -0.86 -11.38
N ALA A 129 11.10 -1.66 -12.44
CA ALA A 129 9.97 -2.55 -12.64
C ALA A 129 10.12 -3.81 -11.76
N GLU A 130 9.00 -4.26 -11.20
CA GLU A 130 8.84 -5.61 -10.65
C GLU A 130 8.36 -6.53 -11.78
N VAL A 131 9.03 -7.67 -11.97
CA VAL A 131 8.76 -8.60 -13.10
C VAL A 131 7.70 -9.65 -12.74
N SER A 132 7.53 -9.90 -11.44
CA SER A 132 6.64 -10.92 -10.86
C SER A 132 5.16 -10.68 -11.16
#